data_AF-A0A950SQU6-F1
#
_entry.id   AF-A0A950SQU6-F1
#
_cell.length_a   1.000
_cell.length_b   1.000
_cell.length_c   1.000
_cell.angle_alpha   90.00
_cell.angle_beta   90.00
_cell.angle_gamma   90.00
#
_symmetry.space_group_name_H-M   'P 1'
#
loop_
_entity.id
_entity.type
_entity.pdbx_description
1 polymer ?
#
loop_
_entity_poly.entity_id
_entity_poly.type
_entity_poly.pdbx_seq_one_letter_code
_entity_poly.pdbx_strand_id
1 'polypeptide(L)' 'MTATSHRPTIAVTQHAIVAGHYLAATAGFDILQAGGNAIDAGCAAGIAL' A
#
# COMPACT_ATOMS: atom_id res chain seq x y z
N MET A 1 -28.63 -13.38 -6.72
CA MET A 1 -28.40 -11.91 -6.76
C MET A 1 -26.97 -11.68 -6.30
N THR A 2 -26.01 -11.60 -7.22
CA THR A 2 -24.60 -11.42 -6.88
C THR A 2 -24.35 -9.94 -6.60
N ALA A 3 -23.98 -9.60 -5.36
CA ALA A 3 -23.58 -8.25 -5.02
C ALA A 3 -22.31 -7.89 -5.79
N THR A 4 -22.31 -6.77 -6.51
CA THR A 4 -21.09 -6.24 -7.13
C THR A 4 -20.22 -5.62 -6.04
N SER A 5 -18.95 -6.01 -5.98
CA SER A 5 -18.00 -5.41 -5.04
C SER A 5 -17.63 -4.02 -5.53
N HIS A 6 -17.99 -2.98 -4.77
CA HIS A 6 -17.63 -1.60 -5.11
C HIS A 6 -16.14 -1.35 -4.84
N ARG A 7 -15.39 -1.00 -5.88
CA ARG A 7 -13.94 -0.71 -5.82
C ARG A 7 -13.63 0.59 -6.58
N PRO A 8 -13.81 1.75 -5.96
CA PRO A 8 -13.51 3.02 -6.61
C PRO A 8 -12.00 3.18 -6.81
N THR A 9 -11.60 3.98 -7.79
CA THR A 9 -10.21 4.41 -7.94
C THR A 9 -9.80 5.22 -6.71
N ILE A 10 -8.67 4.84 -6.10
CA ILE A 10 -8.07 5.57 -4.99
C ILE A 10 -6.99 6.51 -5.55
N ALA A 11 -7.08 7.79 -5.21
CA ALA A 11 -6.08 8.79 -5.54
C ALA A 11 -5.66 9.52 -4.25
N VAL A 12 -4.37 9.80 -4.11
CA VAL A 12 -3.79 10.44 -2.92
C VAL A 12 -2.72 11.44 -3.31
N THR A 13 -2.44 12.42 -2.45
CA THR A 13 -1.45 13.49 -2.68
C THR A 13 -0.15 13.29 -1.92
N GLN A 14 -0.08 12.31 -1.01
CA GLN A 14 1.10 12.07 -0.16
C GLN A 14 1.65 10.65 -0.31
N HIS A 15 1.08 9.66 0.38
CA HIS A 15 1.61 8.30 0.44
C HIS A 15 0.62 7.30 -0.17
N ALA A 16 1.09 6.49 -1.12
CA ALA A 16 0.36 5.38 -1.71
C ALA A 16 1.22 4.12 -1.69
N ILE A 17 0.64 3.00 -1.26
CA ILE A 17 1.22 1.66 -1.40
C ILE A 17 0.12 0.69 -1.83
N VAL A 18 0.46 -0.24 -2.72
CA VAL A 18 -0.40 -1.35 -3.13
C VAL A 18 0.38 -2.65 -2.97
N ALA A 19 -0.26 -3.64 -2.36
CA ALA A 19 0.29 -4.99 -2.21
C ALA A 19 -0.84 -6.03 -2.25
N GLY A 20 -0.48 -7.29 -2.53
CA GLY A 20 -1.42 -8.41 -2.50
C GLY A 20 -1.93 -8.77 -1.11
N HIS A 21 -1.19 -8.39 -0.06
CA HIS A 21 -1.55 -8.59 1.35
C HIS A 21 -1.61 -7.26 2.10
N TYR A 22 -2.66 -7.01 2.88
CA TYR A 22 -2.87 -5.70 3.52
C TYR A 22 -1.75 -5.35 4.52
N LEU A 23 -1.19 -6.33 5.24
CA LEU A 23 -0.06 -6.08 6.16
C LEU A 23 1.21 -5.66 5.42
N ALA A 24 1.44 -6.16 4.20
CA ALA A 24 2.56 -5.72 3.39
C ALA A 24 2.37 -4.28 2.91
N ALA A 25 1.13 -3.90 2.56
CA ALA A 25 0.82 -2.52 2.25
C ALA A 25 1.03 -1.60 3.46
N THR A 26 0.64 -2.04 4.66
CA THR A 26 0.89 -1.32 5.92
C THR A 26 2.39 -1.17 6.18
N ALA A 27 3.19 -2.22 6.03
CA ALA A 27 4.63 -2.16 6.23
C ALA A 27 5.31 -1.13 5.30
N GLY A 28 4.94 -1.13 4.00
CA GLY A 28 5.42 -0.10 3.07
C GLY A 28 4.93 1.31 3.44
N PHE A 29 3.68 1.45 3.89
CA PHE A 29 3.11 2.72 4.30
C PHE A 29 3.84 3.31 5.52
N ASP A 30 4.21 2.47 6.49
CA ASP A 30 4.97 2.89 7.68
C ASP A 30 6.35 3.44 7.31
N ILE A 31 7.01 2.87 6.29
CA ILE A 31 8.29 3.42 5.78
C ILE A 31 8.10 4.78 5.13
N LEU A 32 7.04 4.98 4.35
CA LEU A 32 6.72 6.31 3.81
C LEU A 32 6.45 7.31 4.95
N GLN A 33 5.69 6.92 5.98
CA GLN A 33 5.44 7.77 7.15
C GLN A 33 6.72 8.10 7.94
N ALA A 34 7.70 7.19 7.96
CA ALA A 34 9.01 7.42 8.55
C ALA A 34 9.94 8.31 7.70
N GLY A 35 9.50 8.75 6.52
CA GLY A 35 10.26 9.61 5.61
C GLY A 35 11.11 8.85 4.58
N GLY A 36 10.93 7.54 4.46
CA GLY A 36 11.53 6.74 3.39
C GLY A 36 10.93 7.07 2.03
N ASN A 37 11.67 6.79 0.96
CA ASN A 37 11.19 7.02 -0.40
C ASN A 37 10.36 5.83 -0.93
N ALA A 38 9.86 5.94 -2.17
CA ALA A 38 9.04 4.89 -2.79
C ALA A 38 9.77 3.55 -2.98
N ILE A 39 11.09 3.56 -3.17
CA ILE A 39 11.91 2.34 -3.27
C ILE A 39 12.04 1.67 -1.91
N ASP A 40 12.34 2.44 -0.85
CA ASP A 40 12.44 1.93 0.51
C ASP A 40 11.12 1.27 0.93
N ALA A 41 10.01 1.95 0.66
CA ALA A 41 8.67 1.46 0.93
C ALA A 41 8.30 0.22 0.10
N GLY A 42 8.71 0.17 -1.17
CA GLY A 42 8.55 -1.01 -2.03
C GLY A 42 9.34 -2.22 -1.52
N CYS A 43 10.57 -2.01 -1.05
CA CYS A 43 11.38 -3.06 -0.43
C CYS A 43 10.74 -3.58 0.86
N ALA A 44 10.28 -2.70 1.75
CA ALA A 44 9.62 -3.11 2.99
C ALA A 44 8.31 -3.89 2.74
N ALA A 45 7.48 -3.42 1.80
CA ALA A 45 6.29 -4.16 1.38
C ALA A 45 6.65 -5.53 0.76
N GLY A 46 7.72 -5.60 -0.04
CA GLY A 46 8.22 -6.83 -0.63
C GLY A 46 8.73 -7.86 0.40
N ILE A 47 9.38 -7.40 1.47
CA ILE A 47 9.88 -8.25 2.56
C ILE A 47 8.74 -8.77 3.44
N ALA A 48 7.66 -8.00 3.60
CA ALA A 48 6.52 -8.33 4.44
C ALA A 48 5.43 -9.20 3.76
N LEU A 49 5.60 -9.52 2.47
CA LEU A 49 4.74 -10.41 1.68
C LEU A 49 5.08 -11.88 1.93
#